data_AF-A0ABD0M5I1-F1
#
_entry.id   AF-A0ABD0M5I1-F1
#
_cell.length_a   1.000
_cell.length_b   1.000
_cell.length_c   1.000
_cell.angle_alpha   90.00
_cell.angle_beta   90.00
_cell.angle_gamma   90.00
#
_symmetry.space_group_name_H-M   'P 1'
#
loop_
_entity.id
_entity.type
_entity.pdbx_description
1 polymer ?
#
loop_
_entity_poly.entity_id
_entity_poly.type
_entity_poly.pdbx_seq_one_letter_code
_entity_poly.pdbx_strand_id
1 'polypeptide(L)'
;MPTPQKSSIEIEDAFECACTLLGKELNRKPSPLYNVHLLQVPGRVCVPRILWSQLTSDGRMCKNCQQKFTRSLSWTAPVSGIFEPDDLKLEPDVPEYAELNLRMRGYDFVTLEAYAKYVHGLADALGLDTDAYAVHARCFDVRTFKPRSTVIDNKYDIKIYERTVSLENVPSTRLPILLEMMRVQAPEGVFVTVKEPDAEEEENRYIPDKAMEDLRAQLKAIEDAREERRKK
;
A
#
# COMPACT_ATOMS: atom_id res chain seq x y z
N MET A 1 -2.74 5.17 39.33
CA MET A 1 -3.73 4.47 38.47
C MET A 1 -2.95 3.89 37.30
N PRO A 2 -2.91 2.57 37.12
CA PRO A 2 -2.09 1.95 36.08
C PRO A 2 -2.75 2.11 34.70
N THR A 3 -1.95 2.50 33.71
CA THR A 3 -2.30 2.59 32.29
C THR A 3 -2.34 1.21 31.64
N PRO A 4 -3.21 0.99 30.63
CA PRO A 4 -3.28 -0.28 29.90
C PRO A 4 -2.12 -0.43 28.90
N GLN A 5 -1.56 -1.64 28.87
CA GLN A 5 -0.47 -2.05 27.99
C GLN A 5 -1.00 -2.30 26.56
N LYS A 6 -0.37 -1.65 25.56
CA LYS A 6 -0.53 -1.98 24.13
C LYS A 6 0.23 -3.28 23.85
N SER A 7 -0.47 -4.30 23.36
CA SER A 7 0.11 -5.54 22.83
C SER A 7 0.39 -5.35 21.34
N SER A 8 1.62 -4.98 20.99
CA SER A 8 2.13 -5.10 19.63
C SER A 8 2.55 -6.55 19.40
N ILE A 9 1.93 -7.20 18.42
CA ILE A 9 2.34 -8.52 17.93
C ILE A 9 3.43 -8.27 16.90
N GLU A 10 4.68 -8.37 17.33
CA GLU A 10 5.85 -8.42 16.44
C GLU A 10 6.06 -9.88 16.01
N ILE A 11 5.96 -10.16 14.71
CA ILE A 11 6.34 -11.44 14.10
C ILE A 11 7.59 -11.18 13.28
N GLU A 12 8.74 -11.10 13.93
CA GLU A 12 10.04 -11.25 13.29
C GLU A 12 11.00 -11.88 14.31
N ASP A 13 11.09 -13.22 14.35
CA ASP A 13 12.19 -13.96 14.98
C ASP A 13 12.17 -15.43 14.54
N ALA A 14 12.79 -15.73 13.38
CA ALA A 14 13.37 -17.04 13.07
C ALA A 14 14.10 -17.01 11.72
N PHE A 15 15.28 -16.41 11.67
CA PHE A 15 16.26 -16.72 10.63
C PHE A 15 17.66 -16.76 11.24
N GLU A 16 17.94 -17.84 11.99
CA GLU A 16 19.31 -18.29 12.23
C GLU A 16 19.59 -19.57 11.44
N CYS A 17 20.47 -19.40 10.45
CA CYS A 17 21.76 -20.08 10.38
C CYS A 17 21.77 -21.61 10.52
N ALA A 18 21.85 -22.32 9.38
CA ALA A 18 22.54 -23.61 9.30
C ALA A 18 23.02 -23.89 7.86
N CYS A 19 24.17 -23.34 7.50
CA CYS A 19 24.92 -23.77 6.33
C CYS A 19 26.33 -24.18 6.78
N THR A 20 26.51 -25.45 7.15
CA THR A 20 27.75 -26.22 6.92
C THR A 20 27.55 -27.67 7.39
N LEU A 21 28.15 -28.59 6.62
CA LEU A 21 28.37 -30.03 6.88
C LEU A 21 27.25 -31.00 6.44
N LEU A 22 27.29 -31.38 5.16
CA LEU A 22 27.71 -32.73 4.76
C LEU A 22 27.61 -32.86 3.23
N GLY A 23 28.78 -32.96 2.59
CA GLY A 23 28.86 -33.44 1.23
C GLY A 23 28.46 -34.92 1.17
N LYS A 24 27.59 -35.26 0.22
CA LYS A 24 27.59 -36.54 -0.50
C LYS A 24 26.77 -36.37 -1.77
N GLU A 25 27.42 -36.71 -2.87
CA GLU A 25 26.90 -36.80 -4.23
C GLU A 25 25.62 -37.63 -4.28
N LEU A 26 24.62 -37.20 -5.06
CA LEU A 26 23.73 -38.11 -5.77
C LEU A 26 23.22 -37.45 -7.05
N ASN A 27 23.86 -37.88 -8.12
CA ASN A 27 23.57 -37.67 -9.52
C ASN A 27 22.18 -38.24 -9.87
N ARG A 28 21.19 -37.39 -10.21
CA ARG A 28 20.00 -37.81 -10.99
C ARG A 28 19.57 -36.72 -11.96
N LYS A 29 19.57 -37.10 -13.24
CA LYS A 29 19.10 -36.34 -14.41
C LYS A 29 17.59 -36.04 -14.33
N PRO A 30 17.09 -35.03 -15.07
CA PRO A 30 15.70 -34.63 -15.03
C PRO A 30 14.87 -35.46 -16.03
N SER A 31 13.68 -35.88 -15.62
CA SER A 31 12.64 -36.32 -16.56
C SER A 31 11.25 -36.20 -15.91
N PRO A 32 10.21 -36.01 -16.74
CA PRO A 32 9.02 -35.23 -16.46
C PRO A 32 7.95 -36.09 -15.77
N LEU A 33 6.73 -35.52 -15.65
CA LEU A 33 5.43 -36.14 -15.39
C LEU A 33 4.73 -35.53 -14.17
N TYR A 34 4.09 -34.38 -14.39
CA TYR A 34 2.87 -34.05 -13.67
C TYR A 34 1.69 -34.48 -14.55
N ASN A 35 1.04 -35.56 -14.11
CA ASN A 35 -0.31 -35.93 -14.54
C ASN A 35 -1.29 -34.99 -13.85
N VAL A 36 -1.84 -34.04 -14.60
CA VAL A 36 -3.03 -33.30 -14.19
C VAL A 36 -4.23 -34.06 -14.77
N HIS A 37 -5.03 -34.62 -13.86
CA HIS A 37 -6.33 -35.20 -14.20
C HIS A 37 -7.20 -34.12 -14.87
N LEU A 38 -7.58 -34.40 -16.12
CA LEU A 38 -8.60 -33.71 -16.88
C LEU A 38 -9.95 -33.87 -16.17
N LEU A 39 -10.45 -32.77 -15.58
CA LEU A 39 -11.88 -32.58 -15.39
C LEU A 39 -12.40 -31.86 -16.63
N GLN A 40 -13.20 -32.59 -17.39
CA GLN A 40 -13.82 -32.18 -18.63
C GLN A 40 -14.92 -31.15 -18.33
N VAL A 41 -14.67 -29.87 -18.64
CA VAL A 41 -15.69 -28.81 -18.61
C VAL A 41 -16.16 -28.55 -20.04
N PRO A 42 -17.43 -28.80 -20.39
CA PRO A 42 -17.98 -28.38 -21.67
C PRO A 42 -18.37 -26.91 -21.59
N GLY A 43 -17.78 -26.07 -22.46
CA GLY A 43 -18.16 -24.66 -22.53
C GLY A 43 -17.25 -23.86 -23.45
N ARG A 44 -17.46 -23.97 -24.76
CA ARG A 44 -16.84 -23.08 -25.74
C ARG A 44 -17.45 -21.68 -25.58
N VAL A 45 -16.68 -20.73 -25.04
CA VAL A 45 -16.94 -19.31 -25.27
C VAL A 45 -16.19 -18.92 -26.55
N CYS A 46 -16.93 -18.75 -27.64
CA CYS A 46 -16.41 -18.19 -28.88
C CYS A 46 -16.09 -16.70 -28.67
N VAL A 47 -14.83 -16.37 -28.41
CA VAL A 47 -14.34 -14.99 -28.49
C VAL A 47 -14.01 -14.72 -29.96
N PRO A 48 -14.65 -13.74 -30.64
CA PRO A 48 -14.23 -13.38 -31.98
C PRO A 48 -12.87 -12.71 -31.91
N ARG A 49 -11.91 -13.36 -32.55
CA ARG A 49 -10.58 -12.84 -32.88
C ARG A 49 -10.75 -11.65 -33.82
N ILE A 50 -10.81 -10.43 -33.27
CA ILE A 50 -10.79 -9.21 -34.06
C ILE A 50 -9.36 -9.01 -34.54
N LEU A 51 -9.16 -9.38 -35.81
CA LEU A 51 -7.94 -9.19 -36.55
C LEU A 51 -7.68 -7.68 -36.68
N TRP A 52 -6.46 -7.28 -36.33
CA TRP A 52 -5.88 -6.03 -36.79
C TRP A 52 -5.81 -6.03 -38.33
N SER A 53 -6.71 -5.29 -38.97
CA SER A 53 -6.45 -4.57 -40.21
C SER A 53 -7.63 -3.65 -40.49
N GLN A 54 -7.32 -2.43 -40.93
CA GLN A 54 -8.21 -1.35 -41.36
C GLN A 54 -8.50 -0.28 -40.30
N LEU A 55 -7.46 0.48 -39.98
CA LEU A 55 -7.60 1.93 -39.88
C LEU A 55 -7.99 2.44 -41.28
N THR A 56 -9.25 2.81 -41.46
CA THR A 56 -9.63 3.80 -42.47
C THR A 56 -9.75 5.14 -41.75
N SER A 57 -9.05 6.16 -42.27
CA SER A 57 -8.87 7.49 -41.70
C SER A 57 -10.11 8.39 -41.70
N ASP A 58 -11.28 7.88 -42.09
CA ASP A 58 -12.49 8.69 -42.18
C ASP A 58 -13.58 8.13 -41.28
N GLY A 59 -13.84 8.83 -40.18
CA GLY A 59 -14.89 8.54 -39.19
C GLY A 59 -16.30 8.63 -39.76
N ARG A 60 -16.69 7.63 -40.56
CA ARG A 60 -18.08 7.40 -40.97
C ARG A 60 -18.37 5.91 -41.02
N MET A 61 -19.21 5.45 -40.09
CA MET A 61 -19.72 4.08 -40.07
C MET A 61 -20.52 3.78 -41.35
N CYS A 62 -20.36 2.57 -41.90
CA CYS A 62 -21.10 2.09 -43.05
C CYS A 62 -22.60 1.92 -42.73
N LYS A 63 -23.46 2.48 -43.59
CA LYS A 63 -24.94 2.47 -43.45
C LYS A 63 -25.58 1.08 -43.49
N ASN A 64 -24.83 0.04 -43.87
CA ASN A 64 -25.32 -1.34 -43.89
C ASN A 64 -25.13 -2.07 -42.53
N CYS A 65 -24.47 -1.45 -41.56
CA CYS A 65 -24.34 -1.95 -40.18
C CYS A 65 -25.44 -1.41 -39.25
N GLN A 66 -26.26 -0.44 -39.68
CA GLN A 66 -27.37 0.11 -38.89
C GLN A 66 -28.60 -0.81 -38.79
N GLN A 67 -28.71 -1.85 -39.62
CA GLN A 67 -29.92 -2.70 -39.69
C GLN A 67 -29.80 -4.06 -38.97
N LYS A 68 -28.73 -4.29 -38.20
CA LYS A 68 -28.57 -5.53 -37.41
C LYS A 68 -28.27 -5.29 -35.92
N PHE A 69 -28.74 -4.16 -35.41
CA PHE A 69 -28.81 -3.90 -33.97
C PHE A 69 -30.18 -3.35 -33.57
N THR A 70 -31.23 -4.02 -34.04
CA THR A 70 -32.55 -3.98 -33.38
C THR A 70 -32.77 -5.36 -32.78
N ARG A 71 -31.89 -5.76 -31.86
CA ARG A 71 -32.26 -6.77 -30.88
C ARG A 71 -33.23 -6.08 -29.93
N SER A 72 -34.46 -6.53 -30.00
CA SER A 72 -35.56 -6.18 -29.11
C SER A 72 -35.05 -5.95 -27.69
N LEU A 73 -35.33 -4.77 -27.16
CA LEU A 73 -35.30 -4.52 -25.72
C LEU A 73 -36.35 -5.45 -25.11
N SER A 74 -35.96 -6.65 -24.71
CA SER A 74 -36.81 -7.48 -23.86
C SER A 74 -36.89 -6.75 -22.53
N TRP A 75 -38.04 -6.16 -22.24
CA TRP A 75 -38.37 -5.70 -20.91
C TRP A 75 -38.21 -6.92 -20.00
N THR A 76 -37.22 -6.89 -19.12
CA THR A 76 -37.15 -7.83 -18.01
C THR A 76 -38.44 -7.64 -17.22
N ALA A 77 -39.29 -8.65 -17.21
CA ALA A 77 -40.48 -8.66 -16.36
C ALA A 77 -40.03 -8.36 -14.91
N PRO A 78 -40.70 -7.45 -14.20
CA PRO A 78 -40.40 -7.25 -12.79
C PRO A 78 -40.69 -8.57 -12.08
N VAL A 79 -39.65 -9.17 -11.51
CA VAL A 79 -39.81 -10.25 -10.54
C VAL A 79 -40.75 -9.71 -9.49
N SER A 80 -41.94 -10.29 -9.36
CA SER A 80 -42.88 -9.97 -8.29
C SER A 80 -42.27 -10.45 -6.97
N GLY A 81 -41.33 -9.66 -6.46
CA GLY A 81 -40.83 -9.76 -5.10
C GLY A 81 -41.91 -9.27 -4.15
N ILE A 82 -42.00 -9.92 -3.00
CA ILE A 82 -42.75 -9.46 -1.83
C ILE A 82 -42.48 -7.97 -1.66
N PHE A 83 -43.55 -7.17 -1.51
CA PHE A 83 -43.46 -5.73 -1.24
C PHE A 83 -42.66 -5.54 0.05
N GLU A 84 -41.40 -5.14 -0.10
CA GLU A 84 -40.55 -4.70 0.99
C GLU A 84 -40.77 -3.19 1.11
N PRO A 85 -41.40 -2.71 2.19
CA PRO A 85 -41.62 -1.29 2.37
C PRO A 85 -40.29 -0.55 2.46
N ASP A 86 -40.16 0.54 1.68
CA ASP A 86 -38.96 1.39 1.58
C ASP A 86 -38.52 2.01 2.94
N ASP A 87 -39.38 1.95 3.95
CA ASP A 87 -39.16 2.51 5.29
C ASP A 87 -38.29 1.63 6.21
N LEU A 88 -38.05 0.36 5.83
CA LEU A 88 -37.17 -0.55 6.56
C LEU A 88 -35.75 -0.46 5.96
N LYS A 89 -34.96 0.52 6.42
CA LYS A 89 -33.50 0.53 6.23
C LYS A 89 -32.87 -0.63 7.00
N LEU A 90 -32.96 -1.83 6.43
CA LEU A 90 -32.36 -3.05 6.94
C LEU A 90 -30.90 -3.21 6.53
N GLU A 91 -30.43 -2.39 5.58
CA GLU A 91 -29.03 -2.41 5.16
C GLU A 91 -28.14 -2.00 6.35
N PRO A 92 -27.15 -2.81 6.71
CA PRO A 92 -26.21 -2.44 7.76
C PRO A 92 -25.41 -1.23 7.31
N ASP A 93 -25.25 -0.24 8.19
CA ASP A 93 -24.37 0.90 7.94
C ASP A 93 -22.96 0.39 7.62
N VAL A 94 -22.42 0.85 6.49
CA VAL A 94 -21.07 0.49 6.07
C VAL A 94 -20.10 1.16 7.03
N PRO A 95 -19.19 0.41 7.68
CA PRO A 95 -18.20 1.03 8.54
C PRO A 95 -17.24 1.90 7.71
N GLU A 96 -16.96 3.09 8.21
CA GLU A 96 -16.06 4.07 7.61
C GLU A 96 -14.82 4.25 8.50
N TYR A 97 -13.64 4.29 7.87
CA TYR A 97 -12.40 4.65 8.55
C TYR A 97 -12.25 6.17 8.51
N ALA A 98 -12.01 6.80 9.66
CA ALA A 98 -11.92 8.26 9.75
C ALA A 98 -10.77 8.81 8.88
N GLU A 99 -9.57 8.26 9.06
CA GLU A 99 -8.38 8.68 8.30
C GLU A 99 -7.40 7.51 8.18
N LEU A 100 -6.77 7.36 7.01
CA LEU A 100 -5.77 6.33 6.74
C LEU A 100 -4.58 6.90 5.97
N ASN A 101 -3.37 6.59 6.44
CA ASN A 101 -2.12 6.97 5.79
C ASN A 101 -1.54 5.81 4.99
N LEU A 102 -1.43 6.02 3.68
CA LEU A 102 -0.74 5.13 2.74
C LEU A 102 0.71 5.59 2.58
N ARG A 103 1.62 4.96 3.31
CA ARG A 103 3.04 5.28 3.28
C ARG A 103 3.77 4.45 2.23
N MET A 104 4.46 5.12 1.33
CA MET A 104 5.32 4.53 0.30
C MET A 104 6.76 4.91 0.58
N ARG A 105 7.65 3.92 0.66
CA ARG A 105 9.09 4.11 0.88
C ARG A 105 9.89 3.49 -0.26
N GLY A 106 10.96 4.13 -0.68
CA GLY A 106 11.77 3.64 -1.78
C GLY A 106 13.17 4.24 -1.78
N TYR A 107 14.11 3.54 -2.39
CA TYR A 107 15.50 4.00 -2.53
C TYR A 107 15.68 4.94 -3.73
N ASP A 108 14.94 4.68 -4.81
CA ASP A 108 14.91 5.55 -5.98
C ASP A 108 13.75 6.55 -5.88
N PHE A 109 14.07 7.81 -6.14
CA PHE A 109 13.13 8.91 -6.02
C PHE A 109 12.15 8.97 -7.19
N VAL A 110 12.62 8.67 -8.41
CA VAL A 110 11.82 8.87 -9.63
C VAL A 110 10.66 7.88 -9.69
N THR A 111 10.95 6.61 -9.43
CA THR A 111 9.95 5.54 -9.34
C THR A 111 8.93 5.79 -8.24
N LEU A 112 9.39 6.21 -7.06
CA LEU A 112 8.54 6.57 -5.92
C LEU A 112 7.56 7.71 -6.25
N GLU A 113 8.02 8.79 -6.87
CA GLU A 113 7.18 9.93 -7.28
C GLU A 113 6.14 9.56 -8.33
N ALA A 114 6.53 8.75 -9.32
CA ALA A 114 5.60 8.27 -10.33
C ALA A 114 4.51 7.38 -9.70
N TYR A 115 4.90 6.52 -8.77
CA TYR A 115 3.97 5.64 -8.06
C TYR A 115 3.04 6.40 -7.12
N ALA A 116 3.55 7.40 -6.37
CA ALA A 116 2.72 8.23 -5.51
C ALA A 116 1.65 9.00 -6.29
N LYS A 117 2.01 9.55 -7.45
CA LYS A 117 1.05 10.20 -8.36
C LYS A 117 0.01 9.22 -8.89
N TYR A 118 0.41 7.99 -9.20
CA TYR A 118 -0.50 6.95 -9.63
C TYR A 118 -1.51 6.58 -8.54
N VAL A 119 -1.05 6.39 -7.30
CA VAL A 119 -1.91 6.06 -6.15
C VAL A 119 -2.91 7.18 -5.86
N HIS A 120 -2.47 8.44 -5.88
CA HIS A 120 -3.35 9.60 -5.74
C HIS A 120 -4.44 9.60 -6.82
N GLY A 121 -4.06 9.47 -8.10
CA GLY A 121 -5.05 9.42 -9.19
C GLY A 121 -5.99 8.22 -9.13
N LEU A 122 -5.54 7.09 -8.60
CA LEU A 122 -6.40 5.93 -8.33
C LEU A 122 -7.46 6.23 -7.28
N ALA A 123 -7.05 6.86 -6.17
CA ALA A 123 -7.94 7.17 -5.08
C ALA A 123 -8.98 8.24 -5.48
N ASP A 124 -8.55 9.25 -6.26
CA ASP A 124 -9.45 10.22 -6.89
C ASP A 124 -10.47 9.52 -7.81
N ALA A 125 -10.02 8.55 -8.61
CA ALA A 125 -10.89 7.78 -9.52
C ALA A 125 -11.91 6.90 -8.78
N LEU A 126 -11.58 6.47 -7.55
CA LEU A 126 -12.51 5.76 -6.65
C LEU A 126 -13.44 6.71 -5.87
N GLY A 127 -13.27 8.03 -6.05
CA GLY A 127 -14.05 9.06 -5.37
C GLY A 127 -13.79 9.09 -3.86
N LEU A 128 -12.52 8.94 -3.47
CA LEU A 128 -12.05 9.14 -2.10
C LEU A 128 -11.43 10.53 -1.99
N ASP A 129 -11.61 11.18 -0.84
CA ASP A 129 -10.96 12.45 -0.54
C ASP A 129 -9.51 12.16 -0.11
N THR A 130 -8.55 12.72 -0.85
CA THR A 130 -7.13 12.41 -0.66
C THR A 130 -6.27 13.65 -0.58
N ASP A 131 -5.26 13.56 0.27
CA ASP A 131 -4.19 14.54 0.40
C ASP A 131 -2.84 13.82 0.26
N ALA A 132 -1.87 14.42 -0.43
CA ALA A 132 -0.55 13.85 -0.58
C ALA A 132 0.53 14.78 -0.06
N TYR A 133 1.46 14.22 0.72
CA TYR A 133 2.58 14.97 1.27
C TYR A 133 3.89 14.18 1.25
N ALA A 134 4.98 14.95 1.35
CA ALA A 134 6.33 14.44 1.36
C ALA A 134 6.87 14.38 2.79
N VAL A 135 7.56 13.30 3.13
CA VAL A 135 8.36 13.20 4.35
C VAL A 135 9.82 13.42 3.99
N HIS A 136 10.59 14.00 4.91
CA HIS A 136 12.02 14.21 4.70
C HIS A 136 12.75 12.87 4.51
N ALA A 137 13.78 12.86 3.65
CA ALA A 137 14.52 11.64 3.35
C ALA A 137 15.41 11.21 4.53
N ARG A 138 15.44 9.91 4.81
CA ARG A 138 16.32 9.33 5.83
C ARG A 138 17.61 8.85 5.18
N CYS A 139 18.75 9.31 5.67
CA CYS A 139 20.07 8.93 5.16
C CYS A 139 20.73 7.94 6.12
N PHE A 140 21.25 6.84 5.58
CA PHE A 140 21.93 5.77 6.33
C PHE A 140 23.35 5.61 5.84
N ASP A 141 24.31 5.73 6.76
CA ASP A 141 25.73 5.48 6.50
C ASP A 141 26.04 4.00 6.69
N VAL A 142 26.03 3.22 5.61
CA VAL A 142 26.38 1.80 5.64
C VAL A 142 27.88 1.63 5.48
N ARG A 143 28.51 0.93 6.42
CA ARG A 143 29.97 0.73 6.45
C ARG A 143 30.28 -0.75 6.32
N THR A 144 31.18 -1.07 5.41
CA THR A 144 31.71 -2.43 5.26
C THR A 144 33.08 -2.53 5.93
N PHE A 145 33.35 -3.66 6.55
CA PHE A 145 34.62 -3.93 7.22
C PHE A 145 35.47 -4.88 6.39
N LYS A 146 36.79 -4.73 6.44
CA LYS A 146 37.69 -5.71 5.82
C LYS A 146 37.55 -7.05 6.53
N PRO A 147 37.62 -8.18 5.80
CA PRO A 147 37.45 -9.51 6.38
C PRO A 147 38.45 -9.71 7.53
N ARG A 148 37.95 -10.19 8.68
CA ARG A 148 38.73 -10.43 9.91
C ARG A 148 39.41 -9.18 10.50
N SER A 149 38.86 -7.99 10.29
CA SER A 149 39.36 -6.78 10.94
C SER A 149 38.22 -5.83 11.32
N THR A 150 38.51 -4.89 12.21
CA THR A 150 37.62 -3.77 12.58
C THR A 150 37.83 -2.53 11.71
N VAL A 151 38.72 -2.61 10.72
CA VAL A 151 39.05 -1.49 9.84
C VAL A 151 37.94 -1.34 8.79
N ILE A 152 37.38 -0.14 8.71
CA ILE A 152 36.36 0.22 7.71
C ILE A 152 37.02 0.19 6.33
N ASP A 153 36.39 -0.50 5.39
CA ASP A 153 36.82 -0.62 4.00
C ASP A 153 36.12 0.43 3.14
N ASN A 154 34.80 0.30 3.00
CA ASN A 154 33.97 1.20 2.18
C ASN A 154 32.84 1.79 3.01
N LYS A 155 32.46 3.02 2.66
CA LYS A 155 31.31 3.74 3.21
C LYS A 155 30.34 4.01 2.06
N TYR A 156 29.06 3.74 2.29
CA TYR A 156 27.99 3.94 1.34
C TYR A 156 26.88 4.74 2.00
N ASP A 157 26.36 5.74 1.29
CA ASP A 157 25.27 6.58 1.78
C ASP A 157 23.97 6.14 1.09
N ILE A 158 23.11 5.45 1.83
CA ILE A 158 21.83 4.97 1.32
C ILE A 158 20.74 5.93 1.77
N LYS A 159 19.96 6.45 0.82
CA LYS A 159 18.84 7.34 1.08
C LYS A 159 17.54 6.59 0.91
N ILE A 160 16.63 6.76 1.87
CA ILE A 160 15.26 6.26 1.78
C ILE A 160 14.35 7.48 1.68
N TYR A 161 13.63 7.55 0.58
CA TYR A 161 12.62 8.55 0.31
C TYR A 161 11.26 8.01 0.69
N GLU A 162 10.37 8.92 1.13
CA GLU A 162 9.06 8.56 1.61
C GLU A 162 8.01 9.54 1.10
N ARG A 163 6.87 8.99 0.67
CA ARG A 163 5.69 9.71 0.22
C ARG A 163 4.47 9.10 0.89
N THR A 164 3.60 9.95 1.39
CA THR A 164 2.38 9.51 2.06
C THR A 164 1.18 10.13 1.37
N VAL A 165 0.17 9.29 1.14
CA VAL A 165 -1.16 9.73 0.71
C VAL A 165 -2.10 9.48 1.88
N SER A 166 -2.64 10.53 2.46
CA SER A 166 -3.70 10.48 3.47
C SER A 166 -5.05 10.38 2.77
N LEU A 167 -5.90 9.50 3.29
CA LEU A 167 -7.26 9.30 2.83
C LEU A 167 -8.20 9.67 3.98
N GLU A 168 -9.24 10.45 3.70
CA GLU A 168 -10.27 10.82 4.67
C GLU A 168 -11.57 10.03 4.40
N ASN A 169 -12.30 9.69 5.47
CA ASN A 169 -13.64 9.08 5.42
C ASN A 169 -13.75 7.89 4.44
N VAL A 170 -12.87 6.90 4.60
CA VAL A 170 -12.78 5.78 3.66
C VAL A 170 -13.82 4.71 3.98
N PRO A 171 -14.77 4.41 3.07
CA PRO A 171 -15.70 3.31 3.27
C PRO A 171 -14.99 1.96 3.14
N SER A 172 -15.37 1.01 4.00
CA SER A 172 -14.78 -0.33 4.04
C SER A 172 -14.95 -1.13 2.74
N THR A 173 -15.88 -0.74 1.87
CA THR A 173 -16.11 -1.38 0.56
C THR A 173 -15.09 -0.97 -0.50
N ARG A 174 -14.61 0.28 -0.48
CA ARG A 174 -13.69 0.81 -1.51
C ARG A 174 -12.22 0.59 -1.17
N LEU A 175 -11.86 0.62 0.12
CA LEU A 175 -10.51 0.37 0.59
C LEU A 175 -9.87 -0.93 0.06
N PRO A 176 -10.52 -2.11 0.12
CA PRO A 176 -9.91 -3.35 -0.36
C PRO A 176 -9.60 -3.32 -1.86
N ILE A 177 -10.45 -2.65 -2.65
CA ILE A 177 -10.24 -2.48 -4.10
C ILE A 177 -8.98 -1.65 -4.34
N LEU A 178 -8.83 -0.53 -3.61
CA LEU A 178 -7.64 0.32 -3.70
C LEU A 178 -6.38 -0.47 -3.33
N LEU A 179 -6.40 -1.21 -2.21
CA LEU A 179 -5.25 -1.98 -1.74
C LEU A 179 -4.85 -3.10 -2.72
N GLU A 180 -5.83 -3.75 -3.35
CA GLU A 180 -5.56 -4.76 -4.36
C GLU A 180 -4.90 -4.16 -5.61
N MET A 181 -5.41 -3.02 -6.10
CA MET A 181 -4.81 -2.31 -7.22
C MET A 181 -3.38 -1.85 -6.92
N MET A 182 -3.14 -1.31 -5.71
CA MET A 182 -1.81 -0.94 -5.25
C MET A 182 -0.87 -2.14 -5.19
N ARG A 183 -1.33 -3.28 -4.64
CA ARG A 183 -0.51 -4.49 -4.54
C ARG A 183 -0.11 -5.03 -5.91
N VAL A 184 -1.02 -5.03 -6.88
CA VAL A 184 -0.77 -5.54 -8.24
C VAL A 184 0.20 -4.64 -9.01
N GLN A 185 0.16 -3.33 -8.76
CA GLN A 185 0.95 -2.34 -9.48
C GLN A 185 2.17 -1.81 -8.72
N ALA A 186 2.49 -2.40 -7.57
CA ALA A 186 3.65 -2.02 -6.78
C ALA A 186 4.94 -2.24 -7.58
N PRO A 187 5.73 -1.18 -7.85
CA PRO A 187 7.00 -1.32 -8.55
C PRO A 187 8.05 -1.98 -7.65
N GLU A 188 9.10 -2.52 -8.27
CA GLU A 188 10.21 -3.10 -7.55
C GLU A 188 10.94 -2.06 -6.68
N GLY A 189 11.36 -2.47 -5.47
CA GLY A 189 12.09 -1.60 -4.55
C GLY A 189 11.25 -0.52 -3.87
N VAL A 190 9.92 -0.52 -4.05
CA VAL A 190 8.98 0.33 -3.29
C VAL A 190 8.24 -0.51 -2.26
N PHE A 191 8.23 -0.02 -1.02
CA PHE A 191 7.55 -0.62 0.12
C PHE A 191 6.32 0.20 0.48
N VAL A 192 5.15 -0.44 0.44
CA VAL A 192 3.87 0.18 0.81
C VAL A 192 3.50 -0.27 2.22
N THR A 193 3.04 0.65 3.06
CA THR A 193 2.56 0.38 4.42
C THR A 193 1.31 1.20 4.67
N VAL A 194 0.26 0.55 5.16
CA VAL A 194 -1.01 1.18 5.52
C VAL A 194 -1.03 1.35 7.03
N LYS A 195 -1.26 2.57 7.52
CA LYS A 195 -1.32 2.88 8.94
C LYS A 195 -2.43 3.88 9.23
N GLU A 196 -2.92 3.86 10.46
CA GLU A 196 -3.68 4.98 11.03
C GLU A 196 -2.75 6.18 11.25
N PRO A 197 -3.27 7.41 11.26
CA PRO A 197 -2.48 8.61 11.53
C PRO A 197 -1.89 8.56 12.95
N ASP A 198 -0.57 8.63 13.04
CA ASP A 198 0.15 8.67 14.31
C ASP A 198 0.65 10.11 14.58
N ALA A 199 0.40 10.60 15.79
CA ALA A 199 0.77 11.97 16.17
C ALA A 199 2.29 12.18 16.13
N GLU A 200 3.08 11.15 16.44
CA GLU A 200 4.55 11.25 16.41
C GLU A 200 5.08 11.39 14.98
N GLU A 201 4.46 10.69 14.02
CA GLU A 201 4.83 10.78 12.60
C GLU A 201 4.47 12.16 12.02
N GLU A 202 3.35 12.76 12.46
CA GLU A 202 2.94 14.11 12.08
C GLU A 202 3.84 15.19 12.72
N GLU A 203 4.22 15.06 14.00
CA GLU A 203 5.19 15.96 14.64
C GLU A 203 6.54 15.96 13.92
N ASN A 204 7.02 14.78 13.51
CA ASN A 204 8.29 14.61 12.79
C ASN A 204 8.29 15.28 11.39
N ARG A 205 7.12 15.61 10.85
CA ARG A 205 6.99 16.40 9.61
C ARG A 205 7.43 17.85 9.83
N TYR A 206 7.23 18.39 11.03
CA TYR A 206 7.55 19.77 11.36
C TYR A 206 8.99 19.90 11.85
N ILE A 207 9.56 21.10 11.69
CA ILE A 207 10.90 21.42 12.18
C ILE A 207 10.80 21.74 13.68
N PRO A 208 11.58 21.08 14.57
CA PRO A 208 11.53 21.35 16.00
C PRO A 208 12.03 22.76 16.33
N ASP A 209 11.32 23.46 17.21
CA ASP A 209 11.67 24.79 17.68
C ASP A 209 12.65 24.73 18.87
N LYS A 210 13.94 24.88 18.57
CA LYS A 210 15.02 24.82 19.56
C LYS A 210 14.92 25.90 20.63
N ALA A 211 14.44 27.09 20.30
CA ALA A 211 14.35 28.18 21.27
C ALA A 211 13.31 27.86 22.35
N MET A 212 12.19 27.25 21.96
CA MET A 212 11.17 26.78 22.88
C MET A 212 11.69 25.64 23.77
N GLU A 213 12.48 24.71 23.21
CA GLU A 213 13.12 23.64 23.98
C GLU A 213 14.13 24.17 25.01
N ASP A 214 14.97 25.12 24.61
CA ASP A 214 15.96 25.75 25.49
C ASP A 214 15.29 26.48 26.66
N LEU A 215 14.21 27.23 26.40
CA LEU A 215 13.43 27.90 27.45
C LEU A 215 12.76 26.90 28.39
N ARG A 216 12.19 25.81 27.86
CA ARG A 216 11.64 24.72 28.67
C ARG A 216 12.71 24.05 29.54
N ALA A 217 13.92 23.88 29.02
CA ALA A 217 15.05 23.33 29.78
C ALA A 217 15.49 24.27 30.91
N GLN A 218 15.53 25.59 30.65
CA GLN A 218 15.84 26.59 31.68
C GLN A 218 14.79 26.62 32.80
N LEU A 219 13.50 26.54 32.46
CA LEU A 219 12.42 26.46 33.46
C LEU A 219 12.53 25.21 34.32
N LYS A 220 12.77 24.04 33.72
CA LYS A 220 12.99 22.78 34.45
C LYS A 220 14.18 22.89 35.41
N ALA A 221 15.31 23.44 34.96
CA ALA A 221 16.48 23.62 35.82
C ALA A 221 16.20 24.56 37.02
N ILE A 222 15.39 25.60 36.83
CA ILE A 222 14.96 26.50 37.92
C ILE A 222 14.01 25.78 38.89
N GLU A 223 13.09 24.96 38.37
CA GLU A 223 12.16 24.16 39.18
C GLU A 223 12.92 23.13 40.02
N ASP A 224 13.84 22.37 39.43
CA ASP A 224 14.68 21.39 40.12
C ASP A 224 15.50 22.05 41.24
N ALA A 225 16.15 23.18 40.96
CA ALA A 225 16.90 23.95 41.96
C ALA A 225 16.00 24.48 43.10
N ARG A 226 14.73 24.79 42.81
CA ARG A 226 13.76 25.22 43.82
C ARG A 226 13.29 24.05 44.69
N GLU A 227 13.10 22.86 44.12
CA GLU A 227 12.75 21.66 44.88
C GLU A 227 13.88 21.23 45.82
N GLU A 228 15.12 21.28 45.36
CA GLU A 228 16.29 21.00 46.20
C GLU A 228 16.37 21.96 47.39
N ARG A 229 16.06 23.25 47.19
CA ARG A 229 15.99 24.23 48.27
C ARG A 229 14.84 23.97 49.26
N ARG A 230 13.73 23.38 48.81
CA ARG A 230 12.57 23.04 49.67
C ARG A 230 12.78 21.78 50.51
N LYS A 231 13.69 20.89 50.08
CA LYS A 231 14.00 19.63 50.78
C LYS A 231 15.06 19.81 51.89
N LYS A 232 15.73 20.97 51.93
CA LYS A 232 16.62 21.40 53.03
C LYS A 232 15.85 22.20 54.06
#